data_AF-A0A7R7GGY5-F1
#
_entry.id   AF-A0A7R7GGY5-F1
#
_cell.length_a   1.000
_cell.length_b   1.000
_cell.length_c   1.000
_cell.angle_alpha   90.00
_cell.angle_beta   90.00
_cell.angle_gamma   90.00
#
_symmetry.space_group_name_H-M   'P 1'
#
loop_
_entity.id
_entity.type
_entity.pdbx_description
1 polymer ?
#
loop_
_entity_poly.entity_id
_entity_poly.type
_entity_poly.pdbx_seq_one_letter_code
_entity_poly.pdbx_strand_id
1 'polypeptide(L)'
;MKRFFSVLLFSLCALTAPVLAIEHNVPLSQSSGGTLYLEATLESKFKTSFLLDTGSSLVTLNQATFDALTRDQKLTATRTSAARMANGKILTVSQYQLNSVRIGDTCEVGPVEVAVLPKGNNILGINTLLRVAPLTITSNSVVLSGCE
;
A
#
# COMPACT_ATOMS: atom_id res chain seq x y z
N MET A 1 27.88 -65.42 -1.54
CA MET A 1 28.83 -64.28 -1.70
C MET A 1 28.02 -63.04 -2.05
N LYS A 2 28.33 -61.92 -1.38
CA LYS A 2 27.64 -60.62 -1.47
C LYS A 2 27.71 -60.02 -2.89
N ARG A 3 27.04 -58.87 -3.08
CA ARG A 3 27.27 -57.75 -4.03
C ARG A 3 26.12 -57.56 -5.03
N PHE A 4 25.57 -56.37 -5.25
CA PHE A 4 25.57 -55.09 -4.55
C PHE A 4 24.32 -54.37 -5.09
N PHE A 5 23.43 -53.92 -4.20
CA PHE A 5 22.25 -53.14 -4.55
C PHE A 5 22.75 -51.71 -4.85
N SER A 6 22.72 -51.27 -6.11
CA SER A 6 23.07 -49.90 -6.48
C SER A 6 21.80 -49.20 -6.94
N VAL A 7 21.12 -48.56 -6.00
CA VAL A 7 20.03 -47.62 -6.29
C VAL A 7 20.69 -46.29 -6.63
N LEU A 8 20.67 -45.92 -7.91
CA LEU A 8 21.10 -44.62 -8.39
C LEU A 8 20.00 -43.60 -8.03
N LEU A 9 20.12 -42.97 -6.86
CA LEU A 9 19.26 -41.88 -6.44
C LEU A 9 19.61 -40.63 -7.27
N PHE A 10 18.92 -40.42 -8.39
CA PHE A 10 18.99 -39.18 -9.15
C PHE A 10 18.36 -38.06 -8.32
N SER A 11 19.19 -37.36 -7.54
CA SER A 11 18.80 -36.16 -6.83
C SER A 11 18.57 -35.04 -7.85
N LEU A 12 17.30 -34.80 -8.19
CA LEU A 12 16.86 -33.70 -9.04
C LEU A 12 17.01 -32.40 -8.24
N CYS A 13 18.17 -31.76 -8.34
CA CYS A 13 18.40 -30.41 -7.82
C CYS A 13 17.53 -29.45 -8.65
N ALA A 14 16.34 -29.12 -8.15
CA ALA A 14 15.53 -28.03 -8.70
C ALA A 14 16.30 -26.72 -8.49
N LEU A 15 16.84 -26.14 -9.57
CA LEU A 15 17.34 -24.77 -9.54
C LEU A 15 16.15 -23.84 -9.28
N THR A 16 15.98 -23.40 -8.03
CA THR A 16 15.11 -22.27 -7.74
C THR A 16 15.82 -21.01 -8.21
N ALA A 17 15.50 -20.55 -9.43
CA ALA A 17 15.90 -19.22 -9.85
C ALA A 17 15.18 -18.19 -8.95
N PRO A 18 15.88 -17.17 -8.41
CA PRO A 18 15.19 -16.08 -7.75
C PRO A 18 14.31 -15.39 -8.80
N VAL A 19 13.00 -15.36 -8.58
CA VAL A 19 12.11 -14.49 -9.35
C VAL A 19 12.50 -13.06 -8.97
N LEU A 20 13.09 -12.32 -9.90
CA LEU A 20 13.31 -10.90 -9.71
C LEU A 20 11.95 -10.24 -9.58
N ALA A 21 11.74 -9.58 -8.44
CA ALA A 21 10.55 -8.78 -8.20
C ALA A 21 10.47 -7.67 -9.26
N ILE A 22 9.32 -7.53 -9.91
CA ILE A 22 9.12 -6.49 -10.94
C ILE A 22 9.16 -5.14 -10.23
N GLU A 23 10.06 -4.25 -10.68
CA GLU A 23 10.10 -2.89 -10.19
C GLU A 23 9.00 -2.04 -10.85
N HIS A 24 8.19 -1.42 -10.02
CA HIS A 24 7.13 -0.49 -10.40
C HIS A 24 7.59 0.92 -10.07
N ASN A 25 7.84 1.72 -11.11
CA ASN A 25 8.17 3.13 -10.97
C ASN A 25 6.88 3.96 -11.02
N VAL A 26 6.51 4.54 -9.89
CA VAL A 26 5.31 5.36 -9.74
C VAL A 26 5.71 6.82 -9.72
N PRO A 27 5.24 7.66 -10.67
CA PRO A 27 5.61 9.06 -10.71
C PRO A 27 5.04 9.81 -9.50
N LEU A 28 5.84 10.72 -8.97
CA LEU A 28 5.44 11.66 -7.94
C LEU A 28 5.14 13.03 -8.55
N SER A 29 4.12 13.68 -8.00
CA SER A 29 3.88 15.11 -8.20
C SER A 29 4.25 15.86 -6.93
N GLN A 30 4.79 17.08 -7.08
CA GLN A 30 5.16 17.92 -5.95
C GLN A 30 4.20 19.10 -5.85
N SER A 31 3.69 19.37 -4.64
CA SER A 31 2.92 20.59 -4.39
C SER A 31 3.83 21.82 -4.35
N SER A 32 3.24 23.02 -4.42
CA SER A 32 3.99 24.27 -4.22
C SER A 32 4.66 24.37 -2.85
N GLY A 33 4.16 23.64 -1.85
CA GLY A 33 4.73 23.55 -0.51
C GLY A 33 5.82 22.48 -0.36
N GLY A 34 6.19 21.78 -1.43
CA GLY A 34 7.27 20.80 -1.46
C GLY A 34 6.86 19.37 -1.06
N THR A 35 5.59 19.15 -0.70
CA THR A 35 5.08 17.81 -0.36
C THR A 35 4.86 16.95 -1.60
N LEU A 36 5.08 15.63 -1.47
CA LEU A 36 5.06 14.67 -2.57
C LEU A 36 3.74 13.89 -2.60
N TYR A 37 3.18 13.71 -3.78
CA TYR A 37 1.90 13.02 -4.01
C TYR A 37 2.03 11.96 -5.08
N LEU A 38 1.26 10.90 -4.94
CA LEU A 38 1.08 9.87 -5.95
C LEU A 38 -0.39 9.53 -6.14
N GLU A 39 -0.71 8.96 -7.29
CA GLU A 39 -2.05 8.44 -7.55
C GLU A 39 -2.17 6.99 -7.08
N ALA A 40 -3.30 6.66 -6.46
CA ALA A 40 -3.67 5.29 -6.16
C ALA A 40 -5.13 5.03 -6.52
N THR A 41 -5.45 3.77 -6.83
CA THR A 41 -6.81 3.31 -7.13
C THR A 41 -7.35 2.51 -5.95
N LEU A 42 -8.51 2.90 -5.44
CA LEU A 42 -9.23 2.25 -4.35
C LEU A 42 -10.40 1.41 -4.90
N GLU A 43 -10.63 0.23 -4.33
CA GLU A 43 -11.70 -0.70 -4.73
C GLU A 43 -11.75 -0.93 -6.26
N SER A 44 -10.57 -0.95 -6.88
CA SER A 44 -10.35 -1.12 -8.33
C SER A 44 -11.09 -0.11 -9.23
N LYS A 45 -11.66 0.98 -8.69
CA LYS A 45 -12.54 1.89 -9.42
C LYS A 45 -12.25 3.36 -9.17
N PHE A 46 -11.83 3.71 -7.96
CA PHE A 46 -11.74 5.11 -7.55
C PHE A 46 -10.27 5.56 -7.50
N LYS A 47 -9.83 6.26 -8.56
CA LYS A 47 -8.48 6.84 -8.61
C LYS A 47 -8.46 8.18 -7.88
N THR A 48 -7.49 8.37 -6.98
CA THR A 48 -7.30 9.60 -6.24
C THR A 48 -5.85 9.81 -5.84
N SER A 49 -5.51 11.08 -5.60
CA SER A 49 -4.19 11.49 -5.11
C SER A 49 -4.04 11.25 -3.61
N PHE A 50 -2.84 10.85 -3.21
CA PHE A 50 -2.40 10.65 -1.83
C PHE A 50 -1.12 11.41 -1.58
N LEU A 51 -1.07 12.12 -0.45
CA LEU A 51 0.17 12.61 0.14
C LEU A 51 1.01 11.42 0.57
N LEU A 52 2.25 11.34 0.08
CA LEU A 52 3.25 10.39 0.56
C LEU A 52 3.78 10.88 1.91
N ASP A 53 3.44 10.19 2.99
CA ASP A 53 3.79 10.62 4.35
C ASP A 53 4.39 9.47 5.17
N THR A 54 5.73 9.45 5.23
CA THR A 54 6.47 8.47 6.05
C THR A 54 6.32 8.72 7.55
N GLY A 55 5.80 9.89 7.97
CA GLY A 55 5.50 10.23 9.36
C GLY A 55 4.13 9.75 9.83
N SER A 56 3.26 9.29 8.92
CA SER A 56 1.98 8.65 9.24
C SER A 56 2.10 7.13 9.15
N SER A 57 1.53 6.40 10.12
CA SER A 57 1.50 4.93 10.07
C SER A 57 0.45 4.41 9.09
N LEU A 58 -0.77 4.95 9.14
CA LEU A 58 -1.92 4.40 8.44
C LEU A 58 -2.21 5.14 7.13
N VAL A 59 -2.92 4.45 6.25
CA VAL A 59 -3.60 5.13 5.14
C VAL A 59 -4.79 5.89 5.71
N THR A 60 -4.94 7.14 5.28
CA THR A 60 -6.10 7.94 5.66
C THR A 60 -6.80 8.46 4.42
N LEU A 61 -8.13 8.46 4.48
CA LEU A 61 -8.99 9.12 3.51
C LEU A 61 -9.57 10.37 4.17
N ASN A 62 -9.61 11.47 3.44
CA ASN A 62 -10.45 12.58 3.86
C ASN A 62 -11.93 12.24 3.63
N GLN A 63 -12.82 12.96 4.31
CA GLN A 63 -14.26 12.71 4.26
C GLN A 63 -14.79 12.76 2.82
N ALA A 64 -14.38 13.73 2.01
CA ALA A 64 -14.85 13.88 0.63
C ALA A 64 -14.50 12.66 -0.25
N THR A 65 -13.29 12.12 -0.09
CA THR A 65 -12.84 10.91 -0.78
C THR A 65 -13.64 9.69 -0.32
N PHE A 66 -13.84 9.55 0.99
CA PHE A 66 -14.62 8.45 1.56
C PHE A 66 -16.09 8.49 1.10
N ASP A 67 -16.71 9.66 1.12
CA ASP A 67 -18.09 9.85 0.66
C ASP A 67 -18.24 9.54 -0.83
N ALA A 68 -17.26 9.91 -1.65
CA ALA A 68 -17.24 9.58 -3.07
C ALA A 68 -17.05 8.07 -3.30
N LEU A 69 -16.12 7.44 -2.57
CA LEU A 69 -15.86 5.99 -2.63
C LEU A 69 -17.09 5.17 -2.23
N THR A 70 -17.85 5.64 -1.24
CA THR A 70 -18.97 4.88 -0.64
C THR A 70 -20.35 5.30 -1.13
N ARG A 71 -20.42 6.11 -2.19
CA ARG A 71 -21.68 6.61 -2.76
C ARG A 71 -22.63 5.48 -3.16
N ASP A 72 -22.09 4.45 -3.81
CA ASP A 72 -22.89 3.35 -4.38
C ASP A 72 -22.85 2.07 -3.52
N GLN A 73 -21.90 1.99 -2.58
CA GLN A 73 -21.73 0.87 -1.68
C GLN A 73 -21.25 1.35 -0.31
N LYS A 74 -22.03 1.02 0.74
CA LYS A 74 -21.64 1.36 2.11
C LYS A 74 -20.57 0.41 2.62
N LEU A 75 -19.55 0.98 3.27
CA LEU A 75 -18.57 0.23 4.06
C LEU A 75 -18.96 0.26 5.55
N THR A 76 -18.81 -0.88 6.21
CA THR A 76 -19.00 -0.97 7.67
C THR A 76 -17.68 -0.68 8.36
N ALA A 77 -17.71 0.16 9.40
CA ALA A 77 -16.53 0.45 10.19
C ALA A 77 -16.02 -0.82 10.87
N THR A 78 -14.72 -1.08 10.77
CA THR A 78 -14.06 -2.21 11.43
C THR A 78 -13.79 -1.91 12.90
N ARG A 79 -13.36 -0.67 13.20
CA ARG A 79 -13.07 -0.18 14.55
C ARG A 79 -12.96 1.35 14.57
N THR A 80 -12.71 1.90 15.76
CA THR A 80 -12.30 3.30 15.94
C THR A 80 -10.88 3.36 16.48
N SER A 81 -10.19 4.47 16.23
CA SER A 81 -8.82 4.70 16.71
C SER A 81 -8.60 6.15 17.10
N ALA A 82 -7.64 6.41 17.97
CA ALA A 82 -7.21 7.75 18.32
C ALA A 82 -6.06 8.18 17.38
N ALA A 83 -6.33 9.11 16.48
CA ALA A 83 -5.34 9.73 15.61
C ALA A 83 -4.74 10.98 16.27
N ARG A 84 -3.41 11.02 16.43
CA ARG A 84 -2.70 12.23 16.85
C ARG A 84 -2.30 13.03 15.61
N MET A 85 -2.83 14.26 15.52
CA MET A 85 -2.55 15.18 14.43
C MET A 85 -1.20 15.87 14.62
N ALA A 86 -0.64 16.42 13.53
CA ALA A 86 0.64 17.15 13.57
C ALA A 86 0.64 18.36 14.54
N ASN A 87 -0.52 18.94 14.83
CA ASN A 87 -0.68 20.01 15.83
C ASN A 87 -0.86 19.49 17.27
N GLY A 88 -0.66 18.19 17.51
CA GLY A 88 -0.78 17.54 18.81
C GLY A 88 -2.21 17.14 19.20
N LYS A 89 -3.25 17.62 18.50
CA LYS A 89 -4.66 17.28 18.79
C LYS A 89 -4.91 15.79 18.59
N ILE A 90 -5.70 15.18 19.46
CA ILE A 90 -6.17 13.80 19.31
C ILE A 90 -7.60 13.82 18.76
N LEU A 91 -7.85 13.01 17.74
CA LEU A 91 -9.16 12.80 17.13
C LEU A 91 -9.52 11.32 17.20
N THR A 92 -10.75 11.01 17.59
CA THR A 92 -11.31 9.67 17.38
C THR A 92 -11.77 9.55 15.93
N VAL A 93 -11.23 8.58 15.21
CA VAL A 93 -11.51 8.34 13.78
C VAL A 93 -12.01 6.92 13.57
N SER A 94 -12.98 6.76 12.67
CA SER A 94 -13.44 5.45 12.22
C SER A 94 -12.46 4.85 11.23
N GLN A 95 -12.29 3.54 11.31
CA GLN A 95 -11.49 2.75 10.39
C GLN A 95 -12.37 1.79 9.59
N TYR A 96 -11.96 1.53 8.36
CA TYR A 96 -12.66 0.69 7.40
C TYR A 96 -11.67 -0.20 6.68
N GLN A 97 -12.12 -1.36 6.24
CA GLN A 97 -11.35 -2.25 5.39
C GLN A 97 -11.66 -1.96 3.91
N LEU A 98 -10.63 -1.70 3.12
CA LEU A 98 -10.70 -1.76 1.67
C LEU A 98 -10.21 -3.13 1.18
N ASN A 99 -10.82 -3.65 0.12
CA ASN A 99 -10.47 -4.93 -0.49
C ASN A 99 -9.29 -4.81 -1.43
N SER A 100 -9.17 -3.68 -2.13
CA SER A 100 -8.06 -3.42 -3.04
C SER A 100 -7.58 -1.97 -2.95
N VAL A 101 -6.26 -1.82 -2.87
CA VAL A 101 -5.55 -0.56 -3.08
C VAL A 101 -4.39 -0.83 -4.02
N ARG A 102 -4.38 -0.10 -5.13
CA ARG A 102 -3.29 -0.14 -6.11
C ARG A 102 -2.55 1.17 -6.15
N ILE A 103 -1.26 1.15 -5.91
CA ILE A 103 -0.38 2.32 -6.02
C ILE A 103 0.06 2.48 -7.48
N GLY A 104 -0.06 3.69 -8.02
CA GLY A 104 0.12 3.95 -9.44
C GLY A 104 -0.87 3.14 -10.29
N ASP A 105 -0.42 2.69 -11.45
CA ASP A 105 -1.27 1.94 -12.38
C ASP A 105 -1.14 0.42 -12.25
N THR A 106 -0.14 -0.09 -11.51
CA THR A 106 0.21 -1.53 -11.55
C THR A 106 0.55 -2.19 -10.21
N CYS A 107 0.86 -1.45 -9.14
CA CYS A 107 1.32 -2.08 -7.90
C CYS A 107 0.15 -2.37 -6.94
N GLU A 108 -0.40 -3.58 -7.00
CA GLU A 108 -1.43 -4.02 -6.06
C GLU A 108 -0.82 -4.25 -4.67
N VAL A 109 -1.47 -3.70 -3.64
CA VAL A 109 -1.06 -3.85 -2.24
C VAL A 109 -1.94 -4.85 -1.47
N GLY A 110 -3.06 -5.25 -2.09
CA GLY A 110 -4.08 -6.08 -1.46
C GLY A 110 -5.01 -5.30 -0.51
N PRO A 111 -5.69 -6.00 0.42
CA PRO A 111 -6.61 -5.36 1.36
C PRO A 111 -5.89 -4.39 2.31
N VAL A 112 -6.46 -3.20 2.53
CA VAL A 112 -5.85 -2.16 3.35
C VAL A 112 -6.85 -1.57 4.33
N GLU A 113 -6.45 -1.43 5.60
CA GLU A 113 -7.22 -0.67 6.57
C GLU A 113 -6.96 0.83 6.38
N VAL A 114 -8.04 1.60 6.31
CA VAL A 114 -8.00 3.06 6.13
C VAL A 114 -8.73 3.76 7.27
N ALA A 115 -8.18 4.86 7.76
CA ALA A 115 -8.85 5.75 8.71
C ALA A 115 -9.50 6.94 7.98
N VAL A 116 -10.69 7.37 8.42
CA VAL A 116 -11.36 8.54 7.81
C VAL A 116 -11.13 9.79 8.67
N LEU A 117 -10.49 10.79 8.06
CA LEU A 117 -10.25 12.09 8.67
C LEU A 117 -11.29 13.12 8.17
N PRO A 118 -11.74 14.03 9.04
CA PRO A 118 -12.77 15.02 8.66
C PRO A 118 -12.28 16.03 7.62
N LYS A 119 -10.98 16.32 7.59
CA LYS A 119 -10.36 17.30 6.69
C LYS A 119 -8.91 16.91 6.40
N GLY A 120 -8.31 17.51 5.37
CA GLY A 120 -6.93 17.32 4.98
C GLY A 120 -6.79 16.54 3.67
N ASN A 121 -5.56 16.14 3.39
CA ASN A 121 -5.25 15.28 2.25
C ASN A 121 -5.57 13.82 2.58
N ASN A 122 -5.77 13.00 1.54
CA ASN A 122 -5.57 11.57 1.71
C ASN A 122 -4.08 11.32 1.97
N ILE A 123 -3.77 10.39 2.86
CA ILE A 123 -2.39 10.10 3.25
C ILE A 123 -2.08 8.64 2.98
N LEU A 124 -0.99 8.37 2.29
CA LEU A 124 -0.41 7.04 2.16
C LEU A 124 0.69 6.88 3.21
N GLY A 125 0.34 6.24 4.32
CA GLY A 125 1.24 6.01 5.44
C GLY A 125 2.24 4.88 5.22
N ILE A 126 3.29 4.88 6.05
CA ILE A 126 4.45 4.00 5.94
C ILE A 126 4.09 2.50 6.04
N ASN A 127 3.06 2.10 6.79
CA ASN A 127 2.72 0.68 6.93
C ASN A 127 2.28 0.07 5.60
N THR A 128 1.64 0.84 4.71
CA THR A 128 1.23 0.35 3.39
C THR A 128 2.40 0.33 2.43
N LEU A 129 3.28 1.34 2.48
CA LEU A 129 4.50 1.38 1.67
C LEU A 129 5.44 0.20 1.99
N LEU A 130 5.59 -0.15 3.27
CA LEU A 130 6.48 -1.24 3.69
C LEU A 130 5.98 -2.63 3.24
N ARG A 131 4.69 -2.80 2.96
CA ARG A 131 4.16 -4.08 2.43
C ARG A 131 4.61 -4.35 1.00
N VAL A 132 4.87 -3.30 0.24
CA VAL A 132 5.35 -3.39 -1.15
C VAL A 132 6.86 -3.16 -1.26
N ALA A 133 7.59 -3.35 -0.16
CA ALA A 133 9.04 -3.28 -0.14
C ALA A 133 9.66 -4.41 -1.00
N PRO A 134 10.90 -4.24 -1.52
CA PRO A 134 11.77 -3.07 -1.45
C PRO A 134 11.14 -1.77 -1.99
N LEU A 135 11.47 -0.64 -1.37
CA LEU A 135 10.96 0.68 -1.77
C LEU A 135 12.05 1.74 -1.79
N THR A 136 12.02 2.62 -2.79
CA THR A 136 12.91 3.78 -2.90
C THR A 136 12.09 5.01 -3.24
N ILE A 137 12.27 6.10 -2.47
CA ILE A 137 11.62 7.39 -2.72
C ILE A 137 12.67 8.35 -3.27
N THR A 138 12.37 8.97 -4.40
CA THR A 138 13.15 10.05 -5.01
C THR A 138 12.32 11.34 -5.03
N SER A 139 12.85 12.42 -5.61
CA SER A 139 12.09 13.67 -5.76
C SER A 139 10.95 13.58 -6.78
N ASN A 140 10.99 12.61 -7.71
CA ASN A 140 10.04 12.52 -8.82
C ASN A 140 9.40 11.13 -8.97
N SER A 141 9.78 10.14 -8.15
CA SER A 141 9.21 8.81 -8.22
C SER A 141 9.30 8.04 -6.90
N VAL A 142 8.46 7.02 -6.78
CA VAL A 142 8.64 5.91 -5.86
C VAL A 142 8.82 4.63 -6.65
N VAL A 143 9.89 3.89 -6.38
CA VAL A 143 10.11 2.54 -6.91
C VAL A 143 9.63 1.54 -5.87
N LEU A 144 8.80 0.59 -6.29
CA LEU A 144 8.18 -0.46 -5.45
C LEU A 144 8.42 -1.82 -6.10
N SER A 145 8.61 -2.89 -5.32
CA SER A 145 8.86 -4.22 -5.90
C SER A 145 8.05 -5.35 -5.27
N GLY A 146 7.48 -5.16 -4.07
CA GLY A 146 6.73 -6.19 -3.35
C GLY A 146 5.23 -6.24 -3.66
N CYS A 147 4.83 -5.91 -4.89
CA CYS A 147 3.41 -5.86 -5.26
C CYS A 147 2.85 -7.28 -5.48
N GLU A 148 1.55 -7.46 -5.20
CA GLU A 148 0.84 -8.76 -5.34
C GLU A 148 0.38 -9.08 -6.77
#